data_AF-D4M5E6-F1
#
_entry.id   AF-D4M5E6-F1
#
_cell.length_a   1.000
_cell.length_b   1.000
_cell.length_c   1.000
_cell.angle_alpha   90.00
_cell.angle_beta   90.00
_cell.angle_gamma   90.00
#
_symmetry.space_group_name_H-M   'P 1'
#
loop_
_entity.id
_entity.type
_entity.pdbx_description
1 polymer ?
#
loop_
_entity_poly.entity_id
_entity_poly.type
_entity_poly.pdbx_seq_one_letter_code
_entity_poly.pdbx_strand_id
1 'polypeptide(L)'
;MKKVRILHVAQAAGGVDRYIRMLLKYLDKEKFENILVCSQDFHEEDYRGLVDSFEQVEMTRAIGGNDLKAIKEVRSLIKNITLILSMLIPAKLEQLLVLQILV
;
A
#
# COMPACT_ATOMS: atom_id res chain seq x y z
N MET A 1 -7.48 -14.09 -15.85
CA MET A 1 -8.15 -12.83 -15.43
C MET A 1 -7.10 -11.85 -14.95
N LYS A 2 -7.35 -10.54 -15.02
CA LYS A 2 -6.45 -9.55 -14.38
C LYS A 2 -6.69 -9.58 -12.87
N LYS A 3 -5.60 -9.52 -12.09
CA LYS A 3 -5.68 -9.38 -10.63
C LYS A 3 -6.21 -8.00 -10.26
N VAL A 4 -7.02 -7.92 -9.20
CA VAL A 4 -7.40 -6.65 -8.58
C VAL A 4 -6.24 -6.19 -7.71
N ARG A 5 -5.80 -4.94 -7.88
CA ARG A 5 -4.71 -4.37 -7.09
C ARG A 5 -5.24 -3.66 -5.86
N ILE A 6 -4.71 -3.99 -4.70
CA ILE A 6 -5.07 -3.39 -3.41
C ILE A 6 -3.84 -2.68 -2.86
N LEU A 7 -4.00 -1.39 -2.57
CA LEU A 7 -2.98 -0.57 -1.93
C LEU A 7 -3.36 -0.35 -0.47
N HIS A 8 -2.55 -0.93 0.42
CA HIS A 8 -2.65 -0.75 1.86
C HIS A 8 -1.73 0.40 2.25
N VAL A 9 -2.25 1.44 2.90
CA VAL A 9 -1.43 2.55 3.41
C VAL A 9 -1.57 2.61 4.92
N ALA A 10 -0.46 2.41 5.65
CA ALA A 10 -0.49 2.28 7.12
C ALA A 10 0.63 3.07 7.81
N GLN A 11 0.25 3.95 8.74
CA GLN A 11 1.21 4.75 9.51
C GLN A 11 1.52 4.13 10.89
N ALA A 12 0.52 3.63 11.59
CA ALA A 12 0.68 3.11 12.95
C ALA A 12 1.05 1.62 12.94
N ALA A 13 2.20 1.25 13.52
CA ALA A 13 2.53 -0.14 13.80
C ALA A 13 1.83 -0.66 15.07
N GLY A 14 1.81 -1.99 15.25
CA GLY A 14 1.17 -2.67 16.39
C GLY A 14 -0.13 -3.38 16.00
N GLY A 15 -1.28 -2.88 16.46
CA GLY A 15 -2.58 -3.51 16.19
C GLY A 15 -2.91 -3.60 14.69
N VAL A 16 -2.61 -2.53 13.96
CA VAL A 16 -2.79 -2.45 12.50
C VAL A 16 -1.87 -3.43 11.78
N ASP A 17 -0.60 -3.49 12.17
CA ASP A 17 0.39 -4.44 11.63
C ASP A 17 -0.10 -5.90 11.78
N ARG A 18 -0.57 -6.28 12.98
CA ARG A 18 -1.19 -7.60 13.20
C ARG A 18 -2.41 -7.85 12.32
N TYR A 19 -3.28 -6.85 12.16
CA TYR A 19 -4.46 -6.96 11.31
C TYR A 19 -4.09 -7.18 9.84
N ILE A 20 -3.19 -6.36 9.29
CA ILE A 20 -2.78 -6.43 7.88
C ILE A 20 -2.15 -7.79 7.59
N ARG A 21 -1.23 -8.28 8.44
CA ARG A 21 -0.63 -9.62 8.26
C ARG A 21 -1.67 -10.73 8.24
N MET A 22 -2.67 -10.65 9.13
CA MET A 22 -3.76 -11.63 9.15
C MET A 22 -4.62 -11.55 7.89
N LEU A 23 -4.99 -10.34 7.45
CA LEU A 23 -5.77 -10.13 6.23
C LEU A 23 -5.04 -10.70 5.00
N LEU A 24 -3.77 -10.32 4.81
CA LEU A 24 -2.94 -10.75 3.68
C LEU A 24 -2.72 -12.25 3.64
N LYS A 25 -2.63 -12.92 4.81
CA LYS A 25 -2.49 -14.38 4.90
C LYS A 25 -3.67 -15.13 4.27
N TYR A 26 -4.88 -14.56 4.31
CA TYR A 26 -6.10 -15.20 3.82
C TYR A 26 -6.62 -14.63 2.50
N LEU A 27 -6.02 -13.56 1.98
CA LEU A 27 -6.36 -13.02 0.67
C LEU A 27 -5.92 -13.97 -0.45
N ASP A 28 -6.78 -14.13 -1.45
CA ASP A 28 -6.52 -14.96 -2.61
C ASP A 28 -5.46 -14.30 -3.51
N LYS A 29 -4.23 -14.83 -3.45
CA LYS A 29 -3.07 -14.33 -4.19
C LYS A 29 -3.19 -14.49 -5.70
N GLU A 30 -4.11 -15.34 -6.19
CA GLU A 30 -4.36 -15.46 -7.64
C GLU A 30 -5.31 -14.37 -8.13
N LYS A 31 -6.18 -13.86 -7.25
CA LYS A 31 -7.14 -12.78 -7.56
C LYS A 31 -6.62 -11.39 -7.23
N PHE A 32 -5.78 -11.26 -6.20
CA PHE A 32 -5.35 -9.98 -5.68
C PHE A 32 -3.83 -9.82 -5.76
N GLU A 33 -3.40 -8.64 -6.18
CA GLU A 33 -2.03 -8.16 -6.04
C GLU A 33 -2.01 -7.12 -4.92
N ASN A 34 -1.24 -7.37 -3.87
CA ASN A 34 -1.22 -6.60 -2.64
C ASN A 34 0.06 -5.77 -2.55
N ILE A 35 -0.09 -4.46 -2.43
CA ILE A 35 1.01 -3.51 -2.25
C ILE A 35 0.82 -2.86 -0.88
N LEU A 36 1.85 -2.89 -0.05
CA LEU A 36 1.84 -2.23 1.26
C LEU A 36 2.78 -1.02 1.24
N VAL A 37 2.21 0.16 1.48
CA VAL A 37 2.95 1.40 1.76
C VAL A 37 2.82 1.68 3.24
N CYS A 38 3.93 1.76 3.96
CA CYS A 38 3.87 1.87 5.42
C CYS A 38 4.95 2.79 5.99
N SER A 39 4.81 3.14 7.28
CA SER A 39 5.83 3.89 8.01
C SER A 39 7.07 3.04 8.29
N GLN A 40 8.13 3.72 8.72
CA GLN A 40 9.36 3.10 9.21
C GLN A 40 9.18 2.14 10.41
N ASP A 41 8.01 2.12 11.04
CA ASP A 41 7.74 1.25 12.19
C ASP A 41 7.38 -0.20 11.78
N PHE A 42 7.20 -0.46 10.47
CA PHE A 42 6.92 -1.79 9.90
C PHE A 42 8.20 -2.45 9.38
N HIS A 43 8.30 -3.77 9.52
CA HIS A 43 9.48 -4.54 9.13
C HIS A 43 9.18 -5.42 7.92
N GLU A 44 9.94 -5.27 6.83
CA GLU A 44 9.70 -5.99 5.57
C GLU A 44 9.72 -7.51 5.73
N GLU A 45 10.60 -8.02 6.61
CA GLU A 45 10.71 -9.45 6.91
C GLU A 45 9.39 -10.10 7.32
N ASP A 46 8.52 -9.37 8.01
CA ASP A 46 7.21 -9.84 8.47
C ASP A 46 6.19 -9.99 7.33
N TYR A 47 6.47 -9.36 6.18
CA TYR A 47 5.58 -9.29 5.02
C TYR A 47 6.10 -10.10 3.83
N ARG A 48 7.28 -10.72 3.94
CA ARG A 48 7.83 -11.58 2.89
C ARG A 48 6.87 -12.70 2.51
N GLY A 49 6.49 -12.71 1.24
CA GLY A 49 5.52 -13.67 0.70
C GLY A 49 4.07 -13.40 1.10
N LEU A 50 3.75 -12.33 1.84
CA LEU A 50 2.37 -11.87 2.10
C LEU A 50 1.94 -10.77 1.12
N VAL A 51 2.88 -9.92 0.68
CA VAL A 51 2.65 -8.84 -0.29
C VAL A 51 3.48 -9.06 -1.55
N ASP A 52 3.04 -8.44 -2.65
CA ASP A 52 3.76 -8.40 -3.92
C ASP A 52 4.76 -7.24 -3.95
N SER A 53 4.50 -6.15 -3.21
CA SER A 53 5.40 -5.01 -3.03
C SER A 53 5.26 -4.41 -1.63
N PHE A 54 6.39 -3.97 -1.08
CA PHE A 54 6.51 -3.34 0.23
C PHE A 54 7.30 -2.04 0.06
N GLU A 55 6.69 -0.92 0.40
CA GLU A 55 7.26 0.41 0.26
C GLU A 55 7.21 1.12 1.62
N GLN A 56 8.33 1.69 2.03
CA GLN A 56 8.39 2.52 3.23
C GLN A 56 8.41 4.00 2.87
N VAL A 57 7.59 4.77 3.56
CA VAL A 57 7.58 6.24 3.50
C VAL A 57 7.75 6.75 4.92
N GLU A 58 8.62 7.74 5.11
CA GLU A 58 8.80 8.35 6.43
C GLU A 58 7.49 9.03 6.85
N MET A 59 6.86 8.51 7.90
CA MET A 59 5.61 9.04 8.44
C MET A 59 5.75 9.28 9.93
N THR A 60 5.73 10.55 10.32
CA THR A 60 5.83 10.96 11.72
C THR A 60 4.45 11.07 12.36
N ARG A 61 4.31 10.67 13.62
CA ARG A 61 3.03 10.81 14.35
C ARG A 61 2.65 12.28 14.59
N ALA A 62 3.64 13.14 14.79
CA ALA A 62 3.39 14.56 14.97
C ALA A 62 3.07 15.20 13.63
N ILE A 63 1.96 15.95 13.59
CA ILE A 63 1.57 16.71 12.40
C ILE A 63 2.58 17.86 12.18
N GLY A 64 3.13 17.97 10.98
CA GLY A 64 4.13 18.97 10.62
C GLY A 64 4.45 19.04 9.14
N GLY A 65 5.43 19.86 8.77
CA GLY A 65 5.82 20.06 7.36
C GLY A 65 6.31 18.79 6.64
N ASN A 66 6.72 17.77 7.39
CA ASN A 66 7.11 16.47 6.83
C ASN A 66 5.89 15.67 6.31
N ASP A 67 4.67 15.94 6.77
CA ASP A 67 3.46 15.32 6.21
C ASP A 67 3.29 15.66 4.72
N LEU A 68 3.68 16.88 4.31
CA LEU A 68 3.63 17.26 2.90
C LEU A 68 4.62 16.43 2.05
N LYS A 69 5.75 16.00 2.62
CA LYS A 69 6.70 15.12 1.94
C LYS A 69 6.11 13.71 1.84
N ALA A 70 5.63 13.16 2.95
CA ALA A 70 4.97 11.85 2.99
C ALA A 70 3.79 11.77 2.00
N ILE A 71 2.93 12.79 1.95
CA ILE A 71 1.83 12.89 0.99
C ILE A 71 2.36 12.91 -0.44
N LYS A 72 3.41 13.68 -0.74
CA LYS A 72 4.00 13.72 -2.09
C LYS A 72 4.56 12.36 -2.50
N GLU A 73 5.25 11.67 -1.61
CA GLU A 73 5.82 10.34 -1.85
C GLU A 73 4.72 9.29 -2.10
N VAL A 74 3.73 9.20 -1.20
CA VAL A 74 2.57 8.31 -1.38
C VAL A 74 1.85 8.61 -2.70
N ARG A 75 1.65 9.88 -3.04
CA ARG A 75 1.02 10.26 -4.33
C ARG A 75 1.88 9.88 -5.53
N SER A 76 3.21 9.95 -5.42
CA SER A 76 4.13 9.50 -6.47
C SER A 76 4.01 7.99 -6.68
N LEU A 77 3.97 7.22 -5.60
CA LEU A 77 3.77 5.76 -5.64
C LEU A 77 2.43 5.40 -6.29
N ILE A 78 1.32 6.02 -5.85
CA ILE A 78 -0.01 5.82 -6.46
C ILE A 78 0.03 6.15 -7.96
N LYS A 79 0.70 7.25 -8.33
CA LYS A 79 0.83 7.65 -9.73
C LYS A 79 1.62 6.61 -10.50
N ASN A 80 2.74 6.10 -10.00
CA ASN A 80 3.53 5.08 -10.70
C ASN A 80 2.74 3.78 -10.90
N ILE A 81 2.04 3.32 -9.86
CA ILE A 81 1.18 2.12 -9.91
C ILE A 81 0.05 2.31 -10.94
N THR A 82 -0.52 3.51 -11.02
CA THR A 82 -1.61 3.85 -11.96
C THR A 82 -1.08 4.13 -13.38
N LEU A 83 0.09 4.74 -13.51
CA LEU A 83 0.71 5.13 -14.78
C LEU A 83 1.18 3.89 -15.54
N ILE A 84 1.78 2.92 -14.83
CA ILE A 84 2.10 1.60 -15.39
C ILE A 84 0.84 0.94 -15.97
N LEU A 85 -0.31 1.09 -15.31
CA LEU A 85 -1.59 0.58 -15.80
C LEU A 85 -2.06 1.27 -17.08
N SER A 86 -1.87 2.59 -17.18
CA SER A 86 -2.24 3.38 -18.38
C SER A 86 -1.32 3.12 -19.58
N MET A 87 -0.06 2.72 -19.35
CA MET A 87 0.89 2.35 -20.39
C MET A 87 0.69 0.91 -20.90
N LEU A 88 0.17 0.01 -20.04
CA LEU A 88 -0.08 -1.40 -20.39
C LEU A 88 -1.51 -1.67 -20.91
N ILE A 89 -2.42 -0.69 -20.88
CA ILE A 89 -3.82 -0.84 -21.32
C ILE A 89 -4.32 0.48 -21.94
N PRO A 90 -4.69 0.53 -23.24
CA PRO A 90 -5.52 1.63 -23.72
C PRO A 90 -6.93 1.48 -23.13
N ALA A 91 -7.31 2.43 -22.27
CA ALA A 91 -8.68 2.70 -21.81
C ALA A 91 -9.46 1.56 -21.10
N LYS A 92 -9.36 1.49 -19.77
CA LYS A 92 -10.50 1.48 -18.83
C LYS A 92 -10.01 1.50 -17.38
N LEU A 93 -10.48 2.50 -16.65
CA LEU A 93 -10.17 2.79 -15.25
C LEU A 93 -10.90 1.77 -14.35
N GLU A 94 -10.29 0.61 -14.11
CA GLU A 94 -10.87 -0.38 -13.20
C GLU A 94 -10.20 -0.33 -11.82
N GLN A 95 -10.91 0.35 -10.90
CA GLN A 95 -10.96 0.20 -9.44
C GLN A 95 -9.64 0.01 -8.69
N LEU A 96 -9.10 1.11 -8.15
CA LEU A 96 -8.13 1.12 -7.06
C LEU A 96 -8.89 1.23 -5.73
N LEU A 97 -8.85 0.19 -4.89
CA LEU A 97 -9.39 0.24 -3.54
C LEU A 97 -8.29 0.73 -2.59
N VAL A 98 -8.42 1.97 -2.09
CA VAL A 98 -7.52 2.53 -1.06
C VAL A 98 -8.19 2.33 0.29
N LEU A 99 -7.67 1.42 1.12
CA LEU A 99 -8.13 1.24 2.49
C LEU A 99 -7.30 2.14 3.40
N GLN A 100 -7.89 3.24 3.86
CA GLN A 100 -7.25 4.20 4.76
C GLN A 100 -7.62 3.82 6.20
N ILE A 101 -6.69 3.21 6.95
CA ILE A 101 -6.84 3.05 8.40
C ILE A 101 -6.12 4.23 9.06
N LEU A 102 -6.89 5.27 9.38
CA LEU A 102 -6.49 6.36 10.28
C LEU A 102 -6.62 5.85 11.72
N VAL A 103 -5.51 5.81 12.46
CA VAL A 103 -5.51 5.89 13.92
C VAL A 103 -4.51 6.95 14.34
#